data_AF-A0A9D0A930-F1
#
_entry.id   AF-A0A9D0A930-F1
#
_cell.length_a   1.000
_cell.length_b   1.000
_cell.length_c   1.000
_cell.angle_alpha   90.00
_cell.angle_beta   90.00
_cell.angle_gamma   90.00
#
_symmetry.space_group_name_H-M   'P 1'
#
loop_
_entity.id
_entity.type
_entity.pdbx_description
1 polymer ?
#
loop_
_entity_poly.entity_id
_entity_poly.type
_entity_poly.pdbx_seq_one_letter_code
_entity_poly.pdbx_strand_id
1 'polypeptide(L)' 'VVAAFAWAFGTAFILFKVIDITFGLRVTEEEELEGVDIAEHAAHAYNDFQVLN' A
#
# COMPACT_ATOMS: atom_id res chain seq x y z
N VAL A 1 -15.41 23.72 -5.40
CA VAL A 1 -14.16 23.22 -4.76
C VAL A 1 -14.44 22.58 -3.41
N VAL A 2 -14.99 23.30 -2.41
CA VAL A 2 -15.23 22.75 -1.06
C VAL A 2 -16.10 21.47 -1.07
N ALA A 3 -17.23 21.49 -1.77
CA ALA A 3 -18.10 20.31 -1.88
C ALA A 3 -17.40 19.11 -2.54
N ALA A 4 -16.59 19.34 -3.58
CA ALA A 4 -15.85 18.29 -4.26
C ALA A 4 -14.76 17.69 -3.35
N PHE A 5 -14.06 18.52 -2.59
CA PHE A 5 -13.08 18.05 -1.60
C PHE A 5 -13.75 17.24 -0.48
N ALA A 6 -14.83 17.76 0.11
CA ALA A 6 -15.56 17.09 1.19
C ALA A 6 -16.08 15.72 0.73
N TRP A 7 -16.61 15.64 -0.51
CA TRP A 7 -17.05 14.37 -1.09
C TRP A 7 -15.89 13.42 -1.32
N ALA A 8 -14.89 13.82 -2.12
CA ALA A 8 -13.79 12.93 -2.50
C ALA A 8 -12.97 12.47 -1.29
N PHE A 9 -12.54 13.40 -0.44
CA PHE A 9 -11.77 13.06 0.75
C PHE A 9 -12.61 12.30 1.78
N GLY A 10 -13.83 12.75 2.07
CA GLY A 10 -14.69 12.13 3.07
C GLY A 10 -15.07 10.69 2.71
N THR A 11 -15.50 10.45 1.47
CA THR A 11 -15.88 9.10 1.02
C THR A 11 -14.68 8.18 0.90
N ALA A 12 -13.55 8.66 0.36
CA ALA A 12 -12.32 7.87 0.30
C ALA A 12 -11.81 7.51 1.70
N PHE A 13 -11.79 8.47 2.63
CA PHE A 13 -11.37 8.23 4.01
C PHE A 13 -12.22 7.16 4.67
N ILE A 14 -13.55 7.25 4.57
CA ILE A 14 -14.46 6.25 5.14
C ILE A 14 -14.23 4.88 4.50
N LEU A 15 -14.17 4.81 3.16
CA LEU A 15 -13.98 3.55 2.43
C LEU A 15 -12.67 2.87 2.82
N PHE A 16 -11.55 3.59 2.74
CA PHE A 16 -10.23 3.03 3.06
C PHE A 16 -10.11 2.69 4.55
N LYS A 17 -10.72 3.47 5.44
CA LYS A 17 -10.73 3.15 6.87
C LYS A 17 -11.51 1.87 7.18
N VAL A 18 -12.62 1.63 6.48
CA VAL A 18 -13.38 0.39 6.61
C VAL A 18 -12.56 -0.81 6.11
N ILE A 19 -11.91 -0.69 4.95
CA ILE A 19 -11.06 -1.75 4.41
C ILE A 19 -9.90 -2.07 5.37
N ASP A 20 -9.26 -1.03 5.90
CA ASP A 20 -8.15 -1.13 6.85
C ASP A 20 -8.54 -1.95 8.10
N ILE A 21 -9.71 -1.69 8.68
CA ILE A 21 -10.14 -2.42 9.89
C ILE A 21 -10.70 -3.82 9.61
N THR A 22 -11.19 -4.11 8.40
CA THR A 22 -11.79 -5.43 8.11
C THR A 22 -10.80 -6.41 7.50
N PHE A 23 -9.92 -5.95 6.61
CA PHE A 23 -8.99 -6.80 5.86
C PHE A 23 -7.52 -6.44 6.08
N GLY A 24 -7.24 -5.23 6.58
CA GLY A 24 -5.91 -4.64 6.49
C GLY A 24 -5.70 -4.01 5.11
N LEU A 25 -5.35 -2.73 5.08
CA LEU A 25 -5.12 -2.00 3.82
C LEU A 25 -3.64 -2.02 3.40
N ARG A 26 -2.72 -2.17 4.34
CA ARG A 26 -1.27 -2.11 4.14
C ARG A 26 -0.64 -3.39 4.68
N VAL A 27 0.44 -3.82 4.03
CA VAL A 27 1.30 -4.91 4.50
C VAL A 27 2.01 -4.52 5.80
N THR A 28 2.63 -5.50 6.46
CA THR A 28 3.42 -5.24 7.65
C THR A 28 4.63 -4.36 7.34
N GLU A 29 5.19 -3.70 8.36
CA GLU A 29 6.39 -2.87 8.20
C GLU A 29 7.59 -3.69 7.70
N GLU A 30 7.70 -4.95 8.12
CA GLU A 30 8.73 -5.88 7.66
C GLU A 30 8.59 -6.20 6.17
N GLU A 31 7.40 -6.60 5.73
CA GLU A 31 7.10 -6.88 4.31
C GLU A 31 7.25 -5.63 3.42
N GLU A 32 6.95 -4.45 3.96
CA GLU A 32 7.16 -3.18 3.26
C GLU A 32 8.64 -2.88 3.04
N LEU A 33 9.49 -3.19 4.02
CA LEU A 33 10.95 -3.01 3.93
C LEU A 33 11.61 -4.05 3.01
N GLU A 34 11.14 -5.30 3.05
CA GLU A 34 11.63 -6.38 2.20
C GLU A 34 11.20 -6.19 0.73
N GLY A 35 10.00 -5.62 0.53
CA GLY A 35 9.39 -5.41 -0.77
C GLY A 35 8.30 -6.43 -1.06
N VAL A 36 7.14 -5.94 -1.51
CA VAL A 36 5.94 -6.75 -1.78
C VAL A 36 6.16 -7.85 -2.82
N ASP A 37 7.03 -7.63 -3.80
CA ASP A 37 7.35 -8.67 -4.79
C ASP A 37 7.96 -9.92 -4.12
N ILE A 38 8.78 -9.72 -3.08
CA ILE A 38 9.39 -10.81 -2.32
C ILE A 38 8.36 -11.45 -1.39
N ALA A 39 7.63 -10.63 -0.63
CA ALA A 39 6.63 -11.11 0.33
C ALA A 39 5.47 -11.88 -0.34
N GLU A 40 4.97 -11.43 -1.48
CA GLU A 40 3.78 -12.02 -2.12
C GLU A 40 4.09 -12.95 -3.30
N HIS A 41 5.17 -12.69 -4.04
CA HIS A 41 5.48 -13.38 -5.30
C HIS A 41 6.78 -14.19 -5.24
N ALA A 42 7.52 -14.15 -4.13
CA ALA A 42 8.81 -14.81 -3.95
C ALA A 42 9.80 -14.54 -5.10
N ALA A 43 9.73 -13.34 -5.68
CA ALA A 43 10.49 -12.97 -6.86
C ALA A 43 10.90 -11.50 -6.80
N HIS A 44 12.02 -11.15 -7.44
CA HIS A 44 12.35 -9.77 -7.75
C HIS A 44 11.72 -9.38 -9.09
N ALA A 45 11.00 -8.25 -9.16
CA ALA A 45 10.42 -7.77 -10.41
C ALA A 45 11.47 -7.42 -11.48
N TYR A 46 12.70 -7.07 -11.05
CA TYR A 46 13.80 -6.69 -11.93
C TYR A 46 15.06 -7.48 -11.62
N ASN A 47 15.77 -7.90 -12.67
CA ASN A 47 17.08 -8.56 -12.57
C ASN A 47 18.14 -7.55 -12.05
N ASP A 48 18.93 -7.96 -11.05
CA ASP A 48 20.08 -7.31 -10.39
C ASP A 48 20.52 -5.90 -10.85
N PHE A 49 19.66 -4.89 -10.64
CA PHE A 49 20.08 -3.50 -10.42
C PHE A 49 20.22 -3.20 -8.92
N GLN A 50 20.52 -4.21 -8.11
CA GLN A 50 20.95 -4.01 -6.75
C GLN A 50 22.35 -3.40 -6.82
N VAL A 51 22.43 -2.08 -6.76
CA VAL A 51 23.68 -1.38 -6.42
C VAL A 51 23.93 -1.70 -4.95
N LEU A 52 24.50 -2.87 -4.71
CA LEU A 52 24.99 -3.31 -3.41
C LEU A 52 25.98 -2.26 -2.94
N ASN A 53 25.69 -1.63 -1.80
CA ASN A 53 26.67 -0.90 -1.01
C ASN A 53 27.04 -1.78 0.19
#